data_AF-A0A8B9GTB4-F1
#
_entry.id   AF-A0A8B9GTB4-F1
#
_cell.length_a   1.000
_cell.length_b   1.000
_cell.length_c   1.000
_cell.angle_alpha   90.00
_cell.angle_beta   90.00
_cell.angle_gamma   90.00
#
_symmetry.space_group_name_H-M   'P 1'
#
loop_
_entity.id
_entity.type
_entity.pdbx_description
1 polymer ?
#
loop_
_entity_poly.entity_id
_entity_poly.type
_entity_poly.pdbx_seq_one_letter_code
_entity_poly.pdbx_strand_id
1 'polypeptide(L)'
;MIMLVCWEGLCIILCFSFQSACIPLFMSNKDIAAEAVTGSGKTLAFVIPVLEILLKREEKLKKMQVGALIITPTRELAVQISEVMGQFLEEFPQFRQILLIGGSNPINDVNNFKTHGANIVIGTPGRLEDMFRRKADGLDLASCMKALDVLVLDEADRLLDMGFEARCPLVSYKTFNTIM
;
A
#
# COMPACT_ATOMS: atom_id res chain seq x y z
N MET A 1 19.95 -13.95 -13.32
CA MET A 1 20.77 -12.72 -13.40
C MET A 1 20.46 -11.91 -12.15
N ILE A 2 21.38 -11.85 -11.19
CA ILE A 2 21.18 -11.16 -9.91
C ILE A 2 21.29 -9.66 -10.19
N MET A 3 20.24 -8.90 -9.90
CA MET A 3 20.28 -7.44 -10.00
C MET A 3 20.50 -6.89 -8.59
N LEU A 4 21.65 -6.27 -8.36
CA LEU A 4 21.94 -5.53 -7.14
C LEU A 4 21.31 -4.14 -7.28
N VAL A 5 20.25 -3.87 -6.52
CA VAL A 5 19.76 -2.50 -6.32
C VAL A 5 20.28 -2.06 -4.96
N CYS A 6 21.21 -1.11 -4.98
CA CYS A 6 21.72 -0.46 -3.78
C CYS A 6 20.78 0.70 -3.45
N TRP A 7 19.95 0.55 -2.42
CA TRP A 7 19.00 1.58 -1.98
C TRP A 7 19.54 2.22 -0.70
N GLU A 8 20.07 3.44 -0.81
CA GLU A 8 20.62 4.23 0.31
C GLU A 8 21.55 3.46 1.28
N GLY A 9 22.33 2.50 0.78
CA GLY A 9 23.26 1.70 1.60
C GLY A 9 22.70 0.37 2.11
N LEU A 10 21.40 0.10 1.97
CA LEU A 10 20.84 -1.24 2.05
C LEU A 10 21.12 -1.99 0.73
N CYS A 11 21.96 -3.01 0.83
CA CYS A 11 22.24 -3.92 -0.27
C CYS A 11 21.12 -4.97 -0.33
N ILE A 12 20.02 -4.66 -1.02
CA ILE A 12 18.91 -5.61 -1.21
C ILE A 12 19.26 -6.52 -2.39
N ILE A 13 19.55 -7.78 -2.09
CA ILE A 13 19.75 -8.82 -3.12
C ILE A 13 18.36 -9.19 -3.66
N LEU A 14 17.96 -8.58 -4.78
CA LEU A 14 16.73 -8.92 -5.49
C LEU A 14 16.96 -10.22 -6.26
N CYS A 15 16.66 -11.34 -5.61
CA CYS A 15 16.96 -12.67 -6.15
C CYS A 15 15.91 -13.18 -7.14
N PHE A 16 14.84 -12.44 -7.42
CA PHE A 16 13.72 -12.92 -8.24
C PHE A 16 13.59 -12.17 -9.57
N SER A 17 13.47 -12.94 -10.66
CA SER A 17 13.23 -12.47 -12.03
C SER A 17 12.05 -11.50 -12.15
N PHE A 18 11.05 -11.65 -11.28
CA PHE A 18 9.90 -10.76 -11.20
C PHE A 18 10.26 -9.34 -10.70
N GLN A 19 11.04 -9.22 -9.62
CA GLN A 19 11.46 -7.93 -9.06
C GLN A 19 12.28 -7.12 -10.08
N SER A 20 13.17 -7.80 -10.82
CA SER A 20 14.01 -7.16 -11.84
C SER A 20 13.23 -6.57 -13.02
N ALA A 21 12.03 -7.10 -13.30
CA ALA A 21 11.16 -6.60 -14.35
C ALA A 21 10.22 -5.49 -13.86
N CYS A 22 9.69 -5.62 -12.63
CA CYS A 22 8.66 -4.73 -12.13
C CYS A 22 9.21 -3.39 -11.61
N ILE A 23 10.34 -3.40 -10.89
CA ILE A 23 10.86 -2.20 -10.21
C ILE A 23 11.17 -1.06 -11.19
N PRO A 24 11.88 -1.28 -12.32
CA PRO A 24 12.17 -0.20 -13.27
C PRO A 24 10.90 0.36 -13.93
N LEU A 25 9.90 -0.49 -14.16
CA LEU A 25 8.59 -0.06 -14.68
C LEU A 25 7.87 0.79 -13.64
N PHE A 26 7.90 0.39 -12.37
CA PHE A 26 7.23 1.08 -11.25
C PHE A 26 7.75 2.48 -11.08
N MET A 27 9.07 2.63 -11.20
CA MET A 27 9.75 3.93 -11.11
C MET A 27 9.49 4.84 -12.33
N SER A 28 8.85 4.33 -13.39
CA SER A 28 8.52 5.11 -14.60
C SER A 28 7.12 5.73 -14.59
N ASN A 29 6.39 5.64 -13.47
CA ASN A 29 5.00 6.14 -13.33
C ASN A 29 4.05 5.62 -14.43
N LYS A 30 4.26 4.38 -14.89
CA LYS A 30 3.35 3.68 -15.80
C LYS A 30 2.51 2.69 -15.01
N ASP A 31 1.26 2.50 -15.45
CA ASP A 31 0.40 1.45 -14.91
C ASP A 31 1.06 0.09 -15.15
N ILE A 32 1.21 -0.71 -14.10
CA ILE A 32 1.83 -2.04 -14.16
C ILE A 32 0.83 -3.05 -13.67
N ALA A 33 0.49 -3.99 -14.54
CA ALA A 33 -0.08 -5.27 -14.15
C ALA A 33 1.06 -6.29 -14.18
N ALA A 34 1.37 -6.89 -13.03
CA ALA A 34 2.47 -7.83 -12.91
C ALA A 34 2.01 -9.11 -12.22
N GLU A 35 1.88 -10.19 -12.99
CA GLU A 35 1.53 -11.50 -12.46
C GLU A 35 2.80 -12.28 -12.08
N ALA A 36 2.87 -12.76 -10.85
CA ALA A 36 3.92 -13.68 -10.40
C ALA A 36 3.31 -14.87 -9.64
N VAL A 37 4.04 -15.97 -9.57
CA VAL A 37 3.70 -17.10 -8.71
C VAL A 37 3.85 -16.75 -7.23
N THR A 38 3.02 -17.33 -6.36
CA THR A 38 3.12 -17.19 -4.90
C THR A 38 4.49 -17.65 -4.38
N GLY A 39 5.02 -16.97 -3.35
CA GLY A 39 6.34 -17.27 -2.78
C GLY A 39 7.54 -16.71 -3.56
N SER A 40 7.33 -15.86 -4.57
CA SER A 40 8.39 -15.27 -5.43
C SER A 40 8.93 -13.90 -4.97
N GLY A 41 8.59 -13.46 -3.76
CA GLY A 41 9.01 -12.13 -3.26
C GLY A 41 8.21 -10.95 -3.80
N LYS A 42 6.94 -11.16 -4.20
CA LYS A 42 6.00 -10.10 -4.64
C LYS A 42 5.88 -8.94 -3.66
N THR A 43 5.84 -9.24 -2.36
CA THR A 43 5.71 -8.21 -1.33
C THR A 43 6.81 -7.16 -1.44
N LEU A 44 8.07 -7.59 -1.57
CA LEU A 44 9.19 -6.66 -1.77
C LEU A 44 9.13 -5.93 -3.12
N ALA A 45 8.55 -6.56 -4.15
CA ALA A 45 8.41 -5.95 -5.46
C ALA A 45 7.43 -4.76 -5.49
N PHE A 46 6.49 -4.62 -4.54
CA PHE A 46 5.73 -3.36 -4.37
C PHE A 46 6.16 -2.54 -3.15
N VAL A 47 6.66 -3.13 -2.05
CA VAL A 47 7.05 -2.37 -0.85
C VAL A 47 8.19 -1.40 -1.15
N ILE A 48 9.23 -1.86 -1.87
CA ILE A 48 10.38 -1.03 -2.23
C ILE A 48 9.96 0.16 -3.09
N PRO A 49 9.26 -0.02 -4.23
CA PRO A 49 8.88 1.12 -5.05
C PRO A 49 7.83 2.02 -4.39
N VAL A 50 6.94 1.49 -3.52
CA VAL A 50 6.05 2.34 -2.71
C VAL A 50 6.87 3.32 -1.89
N LEU A 51 7.85 2.85 -1.12
CA LEU A 51 8.66 3.73 -0.27
C LEU A 51 9.50 4.70 -1.10
N GLU A 52 10.12 4.23 -2.18
CA GLU A 52 10.91 5.05 -3.09
C GLU A 52 10.10 6.20 -3.69
N ILE A 53 8.87 5.93 -4.16
CA ILE A 53 7.97 6.96 -4.69
C ILE A 53 7.65 7.99 -3.61
N LEU A 54 7.33 7.55 -2.39
CA LEU A 54 7.01 8.45 -1.29
C LEU A 54 8.22 9.30 -0.84
N LEU A 55 9.43 8.73 -0.86
CA LEU A 55 10.67 9.44 -0.52
C LEU A 55 11.03 10.52 -1.55
N LYS A 56 10.78 10.24 -2.84
CA LYS A 56 11.11 11.13 -3.95
C LYS A 56 10.10 12.26 -4.19
N ARG A 57 9.03 12.34 -3.39
CA ARG A 57 8.06 13.44 -3.49
C ARG A 57 8.74 14.78 -3.23
N GLU A 58 8.51 15.74 -4.13
CA GLU A 58 8.93 17.14 -3.93
C GLU A 58 8.28 17.72 -2.66
N GLU A 59 6.98 17.45 -2.48
CA GLU A 59 6.24 17.81 -1.27
C GLU A 59 6.10 16.61 -0.32
N LYS A 60 6.67 16.76 0.88
CA LYS A 60 6.55 15.76 1.95
C LYS A 60 5.11 15.58 2.39
N LEU A 61 4.72 14.31 2.62
CA LEU A 61 3.40 13.98 3.15
C LEU A 61 3.21 14.54 4.56
N LYS A 62 2.05 15.16 4.78
CA LYS A 62 1.59 15.55 6.12
C LYS A 62 1.08 14.33 6.88
N LYS A 63 1.00 14.44 8.21
CA LYS A 63 0.52 13.40 9.13
C LYS A 63 -0.80 12.74 8.70
N MET A 64 -1.75 13.53 8.19
CA MET A 64 -3.09 13.06 7.79
C MET A 64 -3.22 12.80 6.28
N GLN A 65 -2.10 12.73 5.55
CA GLN A 65 -2.09 12.47 4.12
C GLN A 65 -1.56 11.07 3.85
N VAL A 66 -2.40 10.27 3.19
CA VAL A 66 -2.09 8.92 2.72
C VAL A 66 -1.50 9.04 1.33
N GLY A 67 -0.24 8.62 1.17
CA GLY A 67 0.46 8.55 -0.11
C GLY A 67 0.41 7.17 -0.76
N ALA A 68 0.25 6.11 0.04
CA ALA A 68 0.16 4.74 -0.47
C ALA A 68 -0.99 3.96 0.19
N LEU A 69 -1.71 3.18 -0.63
CA LEU A 69 -2.77 2.28 -0.20
C LEU A 69 -2.50 0.89 -0.78
N ILE A 70 -2.44 -0.12 0.08
CA ILE A 70 -2.22 -1.52 -0.29
C ILE A 70 -3.44 -2.31 0.16
N ILE A 71 -4.07 -3.01 -0.78
CA ILE A 71 -5.31 -3.75 -0.58
C ILE A 71 -5.05 -5.20 -0.93
N THR A 72 -5.41 -6.10 -0.02
CA THR A 72 -5.22 -7.55 -0.17
C THR A 72 -6.48 -8.28 0.31
N PRO A 73 -6.85 -9.45 -0.25
CA PRO A 73 -8.14 -10.07 0.01
C PRO A 73 -8.30 -10.67 1.40
N THR A 74 -7.20 -11.02 2.08
CA THR A 74 -7.24 -11.73 3.36
C THR A 74 -6.55 -10.97 4.48
N ARG A 75 -6.95 -11.24 5.73
CA ARG A 75 -6.37 -10.58 6.91
C ARG A 75 -4.94 -11.05 7.14
N GLU A 76 -4.70 -12.32 6.89
CA GLU A 76 -3.43 -13.00 7.05
C GLU A 76 -2.38 -12.39 6.12
N LEU A 77 -2.71 -12.19 4.83
CA LEU A 77 -1.85 -11.49 3.89
C LEU A 77 -1.60 -10.04 4.29
N ALA A 78 -2.63 -9.32 4.75
CA ALA A 78 -2.48 -7.93 5.18
C ALA A 78 -1.51 -7.79 6.37
N VAL A 79 -1.56 -8.72 7.33
CA VAL A 79 -0.62 -8.78 8.46
C VAL A 79 0.79 -9.03 7.95
N GLN A 80 1.00 -10.02 7.07
CA GLN A 80 2.31 -10.33 6.52
C GLN A 80 2.93 -9.13 5.77
N ILE A 81 2.14 -8.44 4.95
CA ILE A 81 2.58 -7.25 4.24
C ILE A 81 2.94 -6.13 5.23
N SER A 82 2.15 -5.95 6.28
CA SER A 82 2.38 -4.95 7.34
C SER A 82 3.65 -5.24 8.14
N GLU A 83 3.97 -6.50 8.42
CA GLU A 83 5.21 -6.89 9.10
C GLU A 83 6.43 -6.55 8.24
N VAL A 84 6.39 -6.93 6.94
CA VAL A 84 7.47 -6.61 6.00
C VAL A 84 7.64 -5.11 5.87
N MET A 85 6.57 -4.34 5.62
CA MET A 85 6.63 -2.88 5.53
C MET A 85 7.17 -2.25 6.83
N GLY A 86 6.79 -2.80 8.00
CA GLY A 86 7.27 -2.35 9.30
C GLY A 86 8.79 -2.39 9.43
N GLN A 87 9.43 -3.45 8.94
CA GLN A 87 10.90 -3.60 8.95
C GLN A 87 11.59 -2.50 8.15
N PHE A 88 11.04 -2.09 7.00
CA PHE A 88 11.61 -0.99 6.22
C PHE A 88 11.38 0.37 6.88
N LEU A 89 10.23 0.57 7.54
CA LEU A 89 9.90 1.83 8.18
C LEU A 89 10.78 2.16 9.39
N GLU A 90 11.52 1.19 9.94
CA GLU A 90 12.54 1.45 10.98
C GLU A 90 13.60 2.45 10.49
N GLU A 91 13.95 2.41 9.21
CA GLU A 91 14.92 3.32 8.57
C GLU A 91 14.27 4.63 8.07
N PHE A 92 12.93 4.71 8.01
CA PHE A 92 12.20 5.86 7.48
C PHE A 92 11.14 6.39 8.47
N PRO A 93 11.57 6.98 9.61
CA PRO A 93 10.68 7.41 10.69
C PRO A 93 9.70 8.53 10.31
N GLN A 94 9.89 9.19 9.16
CA GLN A 94 8.95 10.16 8.61
C GLN A 94 7.65 9.54 8.11
N PHE A 95 7.62 8.23 7.84
CA PHE A 95 6.44 7.54 7.37
C PHE A 95 5.84 6.68 8.47
N ARG A 96 4.51 6.62 8.49
CA ARG A 96 3.76 5.76 9.38
C ARG A 96 2.78 4.90 8.61
N GLN A 97 2.77 3.60 8.89
CA GLN A 97 1.73 2.70 8.39
C GLN A 97 0.54 2.56 9.35
N ILE A 98 -0.60 2.13 8.81
CA ILE A 98 -1.73 1.61 9.58
C ILE A 98 -2.26 0.33 8.91
N LEU A 99 -2.56 -0.67 9.74
CA LEU A 99 -3.18 -1.93 9.31
C LEU A 99 -4.69 -1.89 9.57
N LEU A 100 -5.48 -2.00 8.51
CA LEU A 100 -6.94 -1.91 8.54
C LEU A 100 -7.55 -3.27 8.14
N ILE A 101 -7.76 -4.13 9.13
CA ILE A 101 -8.33 -5.46 8.95
C ILE A 101 -9.55 -5.70 9.83
N GLY A 102 -10.42 -6.64 9.42
CA GLY A 102 -11.58 -7.05 10.21
C GLY A 102 -11.22 -7.67 11.56
N GLY A 103 -12.21 -7.83 12.45
CA GLY A 103 -12.09 -8.55 13.72
C GLY A 103 -11.93 -7.69 14.98
N SER A 104 -11.77 -6.37 14.84
CA SER A 104 -11.76 -5.39 15.94
C SER A 104 -12.87 -4.34 15.75
N ASN A 105 -13.12 -3.48 16.74
CA ASN A 105 -14.05 -2.35 16.57
C ASN A 105 -13.40 -1.28 15.64
N PRO A 106 -14.00 -0.92 14.49
CA PRO A 106 -13.42 0.06 13.56
C PRO A 106 -13.20 1.45 14.17
N ILE A 107 -13.91 1.81 15.25
CA ILE A 107 -13.67 3.06 15.99
C ILE A 107 -12.25 3.15 16.56
N ASN A 108 -11.65 2.01 16.91
CA ASN A 108 -10.27 2.00 17.40
C ASN A 108 -9.31 2.43 16.29
N ASP A 109 -9.55 1.97 15.06
CA ASP A 109 -8.77 2.34 13.88
C ASP A 109 -8.94 3.82 13.52
N VAL A 110 -10.18 4.33 13.61
CA VAL A 110 -10.49 5.76 13.45
C VAL A 110 -9.71 6.61 14.45
N ASN A 111 -9.76 6.25 15.73
CA ASN A 111 -9.07 6.98 16.80
C ASN A 111 -7.55 6.89 16.64
N ASN A 112 -7.01 5.73 16.28
CA ASN A 112 -5.60 5.54 16.00
C ASN A 112 -5.14 6.44 14.84
N PHE A 113 -5.89 6.46 13.73
CA PHE A 113 -5.60 7.30 12.58
C PHE A 113 -5.67 8.79 12.93
N LYS A 114 -6.69 9.24 13.67
CA LYS A 114 -6.81 10.65 14.09
C LYS A 114 -5.66 11.08 15.01
N THR A 115 -5.23 10.19 15.90
CA THR A 115 -4.19 10.48 16.89
C THR A 115 -2.81 10.47 16.29
N HIS A 116 -2.49 9.49 15.44
CA HIS A 116 -1.13 9.27 14.95
C HIS A 116 -0.96 9.59 13.46
N GLY A 117 -2.03 9.69 12.70
CA GLY A 117 -1.97 9.78 11.25
C GLY A 117 -1.52 8.48 10.59
N ALA A 118 -1.48 8.46 9.27
CA ALA A 118 -0.82 7.43 8.49
C ALA A 118 -0.52 7.95 7.08
N ASN A 119 0.63 7.55 6.55
CA ASN A 119 1.04 7.82 5.19
C ASN A 119 0.88 6.60 4.28
N ILE A 120 0.93 5.41 4.88
CA ILE A 120 0.77 4.13 4.21
C ILE A 120 -0.39 3.41 4.87
N VAL A 121 -1.35 2.96 4.08
CA VAL A 121 -2.50 2.18 4.55
C VAL A 121 -2.40 0.78 3.95
N ILE A 122 -2.47 -0.24 4.79
CA ILE A 122 -2.52 -1.65 4.37
C ILE A 122 -3.81 -2.22 4.93
N GLY A 123 -4.65 -2.86 4.12
CA GLY A 123 -5.91 -3.37 4.65
C GLY A 123 -6.70 -4.27 3.74
N THR A 124 -7.77 -4.83 4.31
CA THR A 124 -8.74 -5.64 3.56
C THR A 124 -9.91 -4.78 3.09
N PRO A 125 -10.56 -5.14 1.95
CA PRO A 125 -11.69 -4.40 1.40
C PRO A 125 -12.78 -4.01 2.40
N GLY A 126 -13.24 -4.97 3.21
CA GLY A 126 -14.36 -4.74 4.14
C GLY A 126 -14.04 -3.71 5.22
N ARG A 127 -12.84 -3.76 5.81
CA ARG A 127 -12.45 -2.78 6.84
C ARG A 127 -12.15 -1.41 6.23
N LEU A 128 -11.59 -1.36 5.03
CA LEU A 128 -11.43 -0.08 4.31
C LEU A 128 -12.79 0.57 4.04
N GLU A 129 -13.77 -0.21 3.59
CA GLU A 129 -15.14 0.27 3.37
C GLU A 129 -15.78 0.79 4.66
N ASP A 130 -15.64 0.06 5.77
CA ASP A 130 -16.07 0.54 7.09
C ASP A 130 -15.45 1.91 7.40
N MET A 131 -14.14 2.07 7.18
CA MET A 131 -13.41 3.30 7.46
C MET A 131 -13.85 4.47 6.56
N PHE A 132 -14.17 4.25 5.29
CA PHE A 132 -14.70 5.30 4.41
C PHE A 132 -16.08 5.80 4.82
N ARG A 133 -16.93 4.91 5.37
CA ARG A 133 -18.27 5.27 5.84
C ARG A 133 -18.27 6.08 7.14
N ARG A 134 -17.13 6.14 7.84
CA ARG A 134 -16.95 6.76 9.17
C ARG A 134 -16.67 8.26 9.13
N LYS A 135 -17.01 8.95 8.03
CA LYS A 135 -16.88 10.42 7.94
C LYS A 135 -17.59 11.16 9.08
N ALA A 136 -18.73 10.62 9.53
CA ALA A 136 -19.48 11.15 10.67
C ALA A 136 -18.71 11.06 12.02
N ASP A 137 -17.77 10.13 12.16
CA ASP A 137 -16.92 9.96 13.35
C ASP A 137 -15.69 10.91 13.33
N GLY A 138 -15.67 11.85 12.38
CA GLY A 138 -14.63 12.87 12.23
C GLY A 138 -13.36 12.38 11.53
N LEU A 139 -13.44 11.26 10.79
CA LEU A 139 -12.38 10.82 9.89
C LEU A 139 -12.89 10.78 8.45
N ASP A 140 -12.53 11.79 7.67
CA ASP A 140 -12.74 11.79 6.23
C ASP A 140 -11.53 11.14 5.52
N LEU A 141 -11.54 9.80 5.49
CA LEU A 141 -10.46 9.02 4.89
C LEU A 141 -10.28 9.34 3.40
N ALA A 142 -11.37 9.61 2.68
CA ALA A 142 -11.31 10.00 1.27
C ALA A 142 -10.54 11.32 1.08
N SER A 143 -10.75 12.30 1.95
CA SER A 143 -9.97 13.54 1.94
C SER A 143 -8.49 13.31 2.28
N CYS A 144 -8.18 12.36 3.18
CA CYS A 144 -6.81 11.99 3.53
C CYS A 144 -6.05 11.35 2.34
N MET A 145 -6.77 10.71 1.42
CA MET A 145 -6.23 10.04 0.23
C MET A 145 -6.13 10.93 -1.02
N LYS A 146 -6.39 12.24 -0.92
CA LYS A 146 -6.16 13.15 -2.07
C LYS A 146 -4.69 13.18 -2.53
N ALA A 147 -3.77 12.94 -1.60
CA ALA A 147 -2.34 12.86 -1.84
C ALA A 147 -1.86 11.47 -2.26
N LEU A 148 -2.76 10.52 -2.55
CA LEU A 148 -2.41 9.17 -2.95
C LEU A 148 -1.65 9.17 -4.28
N ASP A 149 -0.45 8.59 -4.25
CA ASP A 149 0.40 8.36 -5.42
C ASP A 149 0.39 6.89 -5.83
N VAL A 150 0.28 5.97 -4.86
CA VAL A 150 0.40 4.53 -5.13
C VAL A 150 -0.81 3.76 -4.59
N LEU A 151 -1.40 2.91 -5.43
CA LEU A 151 -2.48 2.00 -5.06
C LEU A 151 -2.10 0.59 -5.49
N VAL A 152 -1.77 -0.27 -4.53
CA VAL A 152 -1.45 -1.67 -4.80
C VAL A 152 -2.69 -2.52 -4.54
N LEU A 153 -3.09 -3.29 -5.56
CA LEU A 153 -4.07 -4.37 -5.42
C LEU A 153 -3.29 -5.69 -5.47
N ASP A 154 -3.20 -6.38 -4.34
CA ASP A 154 -2.58 -7.71 -4.19
C ASP A 154 -3.65 -8.80 -4.36
N GLU A 155 -3.36 -9.82 -5.18
CA GLU A 155 -4.36 -10.81 -5.63
C GLU A 155 -5.57 -10.12 -6.29
N ALA A 156 -5.28 -9.25 -7.27
CA ALA A 156 -6.28 -8.39 -7.89
C ALA A 156 -7.44 -9.16 -8.53
N ASP A 157 -7.18 -10.31 -9.15
CA ASP A 157 -8.20 -11.23 -9.66
C ASP A 157 -9.20 -11.63 -8.58
N ARG A 158 -8.71 -12.03 -7.40
CA ARG A 158 -9.55 -12.37 -6.26
C ARG A 158 -10.28 -11.18 -5.68
N LEU A 159 -9.65 -10.01 -5.64
CA LEU A 159 -10.31 -8.76 -5.21
C LEU A 159 -11.47 -8.40 -6.15
N LEU A 160 -11.29 -8.58 -7.46
CA LEU A 160 -12.33 -8.36 -8.47
C LEU A 160 -13.47 -9.38 -8.33
N ASP A 161 -13.18 -10.66 -8.13
CA ASP A 161 -14.18 -11.72 -7.88
C ASP A 161 -15.04 -11.45 -6.64
N MET A 162 -14.45 -10.81 -5.62
CA MET A 162 -15.18 -10.37 -4.43
C MET A 162 -16.09 -9.15 -4.70
N GLY A 163 -16.04 -8.56 -5.89
CA GLY A 163 -16.80 -7.37 -6.30
C GLY A 163 -16.23 -6.07 -5.74
N PHE A 164 -14.92 -6.01 -5.47
CA PHE A 164 -14.28 -4.83 -4.87
C PHE A 164 -14.38 -3.58 -5.76
N GLU A 165 -14.31 -3.74 -7.08
CA GLU A 165 -14.42 -2.66 -8.08
C GLU A 165 -15.68 -1.80 -7.92
N ALA A 166 -16.80 -2.41 -7.54
CA ALA A 166 -18.08 -1.72 -7.37
C ALA A 166 -18.16 -0.93 -6.05
N ARG A 167 -17.29 -1.22 -5.08
CA ARG A 167 -17.37 -0.72 -3.70
C ARG A 167 -16.27 0.25 -3.33
N CYS A 168 -15.14 0.25 -4.05
CA CYS A 168 -14.06 1.17 -3.80
C CYS A 168 -14.19 2.41 -4.70
N PRO A 169 -14.60 3.57 -4.18
CA PRO A 169 -14.69 4.78 -4.99
C PRO A 169 -13.35 5.13 -5.64
N LEU A 170 -12.22 4.85 -4.98
CA LEU A 170 -10.88 5.18 -5.46
C LEU A 170 -10.48 4.48 -6.77
N VAL A 171 -11.08 3.33 -7.07
CA VAL A 171 -10.88 2.61 -8.34
C VAL A 171 -11.37 3.45 -9.54
N SER A 172 -12.25 4.43 -9.30
CA SER A 172 -12.81 5.30 -10.34
C SER A 172 -12.11 6.66 -10.48
N TYR A 173 -11.28 7.11 -9.51
CA TYR A 173 -10.82 8.51 -9.44
C TYR A 173 -9.40 8.78 -9.93
N LYS A 174 -8.52 7.78 -10.03
CA LYS A 174 -7.16 7.94 -10.55
C LYS A 174 -6.68 6.63 -11.18
N THR A 175 -6.19 6.74 -12.42
CA THR A 175 -5.55 5.68 -13.19
C THR A 175 -4.45 4.98 -12.36
N PHE A 176 -4.35 3.66 -12.55
CA PHE A 176 -3.89 2.66 -11.60
C PHE A 176 -2.36 2.56 -11.46
N ASN A 177 -1.79 3.10 -10.38
CA ASN A 177 -0.42 2.77 -9.98
C ASN A 177 -0.35 1.44 -9.23
N THR A 178 -0.43 0.34 -10.01
CA THR A 178 0.00 -1.05 -9.74
C THR A 178 -1.08 -2.08 -9.37
N ILE A 179 -1.22 -3.07 -10.24
CA ILE A 179 -1.93 -4.34 -10.05
C ILE A 179 -0.86 -5.45 -9.96
N MET A 180 -0.75 -6.18 -8.84
CA MET A 180 0.19 -7.32 -8.69
C MET A 180 -0.49 -8.61 -8.21
#